data_AF-A0A8T2PBD6-F1
#
_entry.id   AF-A0A8T2PBD6-F1
#
_cell.length_a   1.000
_cell.length_b   1.000
_cell.length_c   1.000
_cell.angle_alpha   90.00
_cell.angle_beta   90.00
_cell.angle_gamma   90.00
#
_symmetry.space_group_name_H-M   'P 1'
#
loop_
_entity.id
_entity.type
_entity.pdbx_description
1 polymer ?
#
loop_
_entity_poly.entity_id
_entity_poly.type
_entity_poly.pdbx_seq_one_letter_code
_entity_poly.pdbx_strand_id
1 'polypeptide(L)'
;MCLPCGPFIVVIITYLPGRLPPLTPLFEQMPLFMVRWSNSVLWNAMIYPLLNMTIKGAIWYQGEANTVFNKDKYACTFPTMIDDWRAAFHEGSGGQTAADFPFGFVQLSTFQKISRNNGFPDIRWHQTADYGFAPNPRMKNTFMAVALDLPDEGSPWGSIHPRDKQDVAYRLTLGARAVAYGEKGVSFQGPFPTKVLLSGKTITITYPEAISVTRSKTIFEICCSKSKKSCGPDSQWVPAPIIKLGQSSIQVSTVFCEEIASGLRYAWRDWPCEFKACPVYSADGELPAPPFTLNLWPWNGGPKNISAKGSSRQGSNSS
;
A
#
# COMPACT_ATOMS: atom_id res chain seq x y z
N MET A 1 3.16 15.51 14.25
CA MET A 1 2.67 14.53 13.27
C MET A 1 1.16 14.39 13.46
N CYS A 2 0.33 14.92 12.56
CA CYS A 2 -1.13 14.84 12.72
C CYS A 2 -1.60 13.37 12.65
N LEU A 3 -2.15 12.86 13.75
CA LEU A 3 -2.90 11.61 13.80
C LEU A 3 -4.37 11.98 14.04
N PRO A 4 -5.26 11.94 13.02
CA PRO A 4 -6.67 12.25 13.21
C PRO A 4 -7.47 10.99 13.55
N CYS A 5 -8.18 11.05 14.67
CA CYS A 5 -8.99 10.03 15.34
C CYS A 5 -9.77 9.08 14.41
N GLY A 6 -9.38 7.81 14.46
CA GLY A 6 -10.16 6.61 14.11
C GLY A 6 -9.66 5.45 14.98
N PRO A 7 -10.31 4.28 15.02
CA PRO A 7 -9.78 3.13 15.76
C PRO A 7 -8.46 2.68 15.12
N PHE A 8 -7.34 3.18 15.63
CA PHE A 8 -6.01 2.77 15.18
C PHE A 8 -5.64 1.46 15.86
N ILE A 9 -5.17 0.50 15.08
CA ILE A 9 -4.55 -0.70 15.62
C ILE A 9 -3.05 -0.51 15.44
N VAL A 10 -2.36 -0.29 16.56
CA VAL A 10 -0.92 -0.45 16.66
C VAL A 10 -0.68 -1.79 17.35
N VAL A 11 -0.23 -2.79 16.60
CA VAL A 11 0.25 -4.05 17.21
C VAL A 11 1.76 -3.96 17.31
N ILE A 12 2.27 -4.02 18.54
CA ILE A 12 3.69 -4.19 18.80
C ILE A 12 3.98 -5.69 18.82
N ILE A 13 4.82 -6.15 17.89
CA ILE A 13 5.28 -7.53 17.86
C ILE A 13 6.43 -7.61 18.88
N THR A 14 6.28 -8.37 19.96
CA THR A 14 7.33 -8.56 20.96
C THR A 14 8.03 -9.91 20.76
N TYR A 15 9.27 -10.02 21.26
CA TYR A 15 9.90 -11.33 21.46
C TYR A 15 9.17 -12.08 22.59
N LEU A 16 8.86 -13.35 22.37
CA LEU A 16 8.69 -14.34 23.44
C LEU A 16 9.90 -15.28 23.33
N PRO A 17 10.91 -15.14 24.21
CA PRO A 17 10.78 -15.68 25.57
C PRO A 17 11.43 -14.82 26.67
N GLY A 18 10.74 -14.69 27.82
CA GLY A 18 11.31 -14.16 29.06
C GLY A 18 10.52 -12.97 29.64
N ARG A 19 10.09 -13.12 30.90
CA ARG A 19 9.31 -12.20 31.75
C ARG A 19 9.18 -10.75 31.24
N LEU A 20 7.93 -10.33 31.01
CA LEU A 20 7.55 -8.92 31.05
C LEU A 20 8.05 -8.31 32.38
N PRO A 21 8.80 -7.20 32.37
CA PRO A 21 9.05 -6.45 33.59
C PRO A 21 7.71 -5.95 34.15
N PRO A 22 7.55 -5.90 35.48
CA PRO A 22 6.30 -5.43 36.08
C PRO A 22 6.02 -4.00 35.62
N LEU A 23 4.80 -3.76 35.16
CA LEU A 23 4.28 -2.41 34.93
C LEU A 23 4.28 -1.68 36.28
N THR A 24 5.22 -0.77 36.50
CA THR A 24 5.13 0.20 37.58
C THR A 24 4.00 1.17 37.24
N PRO A 25 2.96 1.30 38.07
CA PRO A 25 1.92 2.28 37.85
C PRO A 25 2.47 3.66 38.25
N LEU A 26 2.84 4.47 37.27
CA LEU A 26 2.95 5.92 37.46
C LEU A 26 1.69 6.54 36.84
N PHE A 27 0.59 6.42 37.57
CA PHE A 27 -0.59 7.26 37.37
C PHE A 27 -0.72 8.15 38.60
N GLU A 28 -0.03 9.29 38.57
CA GLU A 28 -0.46 10.45 39.34
C GLU A 28 -1.19 11.42 38.42
N GLN A 29 -2.27 11.97 38.96
CA GLN A 29 -3.37 12.61 38.29
C GLN A 29 -2.92 13.84 37.49
N MET A 30 -3.19 13.85 36.19
CA MET A 30 -3.16 15.10 35.40
C MET A 30 -4.52 15.79 35.50
N PRO A 31 -4.60 17.05 35.93
CA PRO A 31 -5.87 17.78 36.04
C PRO A 31 -6.47 18.01 34.65
N LEU A 32 -7.80 17.91 34.56
CA LEU A 32 -8.60 18.31 33.39
C LEU A 32 -8.42 19.82 33.14
N PHE A 33 -7.41 20.19 32.36
CA PHE A 33 -7.36 21.48 31.68
C PHE A 33 -7.35 21.25 30.18
N MET A 34 -8.33 21.87 29.53
CA MET A 34 -8.58 21.99 28.09
C MET A 34 -7.31 21.87 27.23
N VAL A 35 -6.98 20.64 26.81
CA VAL A 35 -5.84 20.38 25.92
C VAL A 35 -6.22 20.91 24.54
N ARG A 36 -5.61 22.04 24.14
CA ARG A 36 -5.52 22.38 22.72
C ARG A 36 -4.93 21.16 22.01
N TRP A 37 -5.65 20.58 21.05
CA TRP A 37 -5.21 19.42 20.27
C TRP A 37 -3.88 19.72 19.57
N SER A 38 -2.77 19.42 20.24
CA SER A 38 -1.44 19.54 19.65
C SER A 38 -1.18 18.30 18.79
N ASN A 39 -0.44 18.47 17.70
CA ASN A 39 -0.13 17.45 16.71
C ASN A 39 0.74 16.28 17.23
N SER A 40 0.77 16.02 18.53
CA SER A 40 1.60 15.00 19.18
C SER A 40 0.88 14.27 20.32
N VAL A 41 -0.35 14.63 20.69
CA VAL A 41 -1.05 14.02 21.85
C VAL A 41 -1.14 12.51 21.74
N LEU A 42 -1.56 11.97 20.58
CA LEU A 42 -1.69 10.53 20.39
C LEU A 42 -0.36 9.78 20.45
N TRP A 43 0.71 10.36 19.89
CA TRP A 43 2.05 9.81 20.00
C TRP A 43 2.52 9.78 21.46
N ASN A 44 2.40 10.92 22.17
CA ASN A 44 2.83 11.06 23.55
C ASN A 44 2.03 10.17 24.52
N ALA A 45 0.74 9.96 24.25
CA ALA A 45 -0.12 9.17 25.11
C ALA A 45 -0.01 7.65 24.85
N MET A 46 0.19 7.23 23.59
CA MET A 46 0.08 5.81 23.23
C MET A 46 1.40 5.14 22.88
N ILE A 47 2.37 5.87 22.30
CA ILE A 47 3.60 5.26 21.77
C ILE A 47 4.82 5.65 22.59
N TYR A 48 4.96 6.93 22.93
CA TYR A 48 6.08 7.43 23.73
C TYR A 48 6.32 6.65 25.04
N PRO A 49 5.29 6.23 25.81
CA PRO A 49 5.49 5.46 27.04
C PRO A 49 6.07 4.06 26.80
N LEU A 50 6.05 3.57 25.56
CA LEU A 50 6.49 2.23 25.18
C LEU A 50 7.93 2.21 24.62
N LEU A 51 8.57 3.36 24.43
CA LEU A 51 9.88 3.44 23.75
C LEU A 51 11.00 2.68 24.46
N ASN A 52 10.87 2.46 25.77
CA ASN A 52 11.85 1.69 26.56
C ASN A 52 11.67 0.16 26.43
N MET A 53 10.66 -0.31 25.69
CA MET A 53 10.45 -1.72 25.42
C MET A 53 11.27 -2.20 24.22
N THR A 54 11.76 -3.44 24.29
CA THR A 54 12.35 -4.12 23.14
C THR A 54 11.24 -4.71 22.27
N ILE A 55 11.18 -4.29 21.02
CA ILE A 55 10.15 -4.73 20.06
C ILE A 55 10.80 -5.41 18.85
N LYS A 56 10.08 -6.36 18.24
CA LYS A 56 10.43 -6.99 16.97
C LYS A 56 9.90 -6.20 15.79
N GLY A 57 8.76 -5.52 15.93
CA GLY A 57 8.16 -4.76 14.86
C GLY A 57 6.86 -4.05 15.26
N ALA A 58 6.30 -3.30 14.33
CA ALA A 58 5.04 -2.59 14.49
C ALA A 58 4.09 -2.86 13.31
N ILE A 59 2.79 -2.83 13.56
CA ILE A 59 1.74 -2.84 12.53
C ILE A 59 0.93 -1.56 12.63
N TRP A 60 0.61 -0.96 11.48
CA TRP A 60 -0.11 0.31 11.38
C TRP A 60 -1.31 0.23 10.43
N TYR A 61 -2.50 0.61 10.91
CA TYR A 61 -3.67 0.78 10.06
C TYR A 61 -4.29 2.15 10.30
N GLN A 62 -4.00 3.07 9.38
CA GLN A 62 -4.54 4.43 9.33
C GLN A 62 -4.35 5.01 7.92
N GLY A 63 -5.15 6.01 7.60
CA GLY A 63 -4.92 6.93 6.47
C GLY A 63 -6.20 7.60 5.97
N GLU A 64 -7.36 7.16 6.47
CA GLU A 64 -8.67 7.54 5.96
C GLU A 64 -8.93 9.04 6.09
N ALA A 65 -8.57 9.63 7.23
CA ALA A 65 -8.67 11.07 7.42
C ALA A 65 -7.71 11.86 6.51
N ASN A 66 -6.60 11.24 6.08
CA ASN A 66 -5.65 11.87 5.17
C ASN A 66 -6.18 12.00 3.74
N THR A 67 -7.27 11.32 3.41
CA THR A 67 -7.96 11.50 2.12
C THR A 67 -8.50 12.93 1.94
N VAL A 68 -8.74 13.64 3.05
CA VAL A 68 -9.14 15.06 3.10
C VAL A 68 -8.01 15.95 3.62
N PHE A 69 -7.22 15.48 4.60
CA PHE A 69 -6.21 16.30 5.28
C PHE A 69 -4.77 15.89 4.93
N ASN A 70 -3.99 16.82 4.38
CA ASN A 70 -2.58 16.59 4.04
C ASN A 70 -2.35 15.41 3.07
N LYS A 71 -3.32 15.10 2.21
CA LYS A 71 -3.26 14.01 1.23
C LYS A 71 -1.95 14.02 0.43
N ASP A 72 -1.64 15.16 -0.18
CA ASP A 72 -0.48 15.32 -1.07
C ASP A 72 0.87 15.26 -0.33
N LYS A 73 0.85 15.31 1.02
CA LYS A 73 2.06 15.18 1.85
C LYS A 73 2.28 13.74 2.32
N TYR A 74 1.28 12.87 2.21
CA TYR A 74 1.28 11.56 2.85
C TYR A 74 2.41 10.65 2.32
N ALA A 75 2.75 10.76 1.03
CA ALA A 75 3.87 10.04 0.42
C ALA A 75 5.22 10.36 1.05
N CYS A 76 5.36 11.54 1.66
CA CYS A 76 6.55 11.93 2.40
C CYS A 76 6.39 11.63 3.90
N THR A 77 5.26 12.02 4.50
CA THR A 77 5.11 11.97 5.95
C THR A 77 4.95 10.55 6.50
N PHE A 78 4.34 9.62 5.76
CA PHE A 78 4.19 8.25 6.23
C PHE A 78 5.53 7.49 6.30
N PRO A 79 6.39 7.50 5.25
CA PRO A 79 7.74 6.96 5.36
C PRO A 79 8.58 7.63 6.45
N THR A 80 8.48 8.95 6.61
CA THR A 80 9.18 9.67 7.69
C THR A 80 8.70 9.21 9.07
N MET A 81 7.39 8.95 9.26
CA MET A 81 6.88 8.38 10.52
C MET A 81 7.55 7.04 10.84
N ILE A 82 7.72 6.17 9.84
CA ILE A 82 8.39 4.88 10.04
C ILE A 82 9.85 5.08 10.48
N ASP A 83 10.56 6.01 9.85
CA ASP A 83 11.95 6.33 10.20
C ASP A 83 12.04 6.93 11.61
N ASP A 84 11.13 7.84 11.98
CA ASP A 84 11.05 8.45 13.31
C ASP A 84 10.77 7.40 14.40
N TRP A 85 9.85 6.46 14.15
CA TRP A 85 9.56 5.37 15.10
C TRP A 85 10.76 4.45 15.27
N ARG A 86 11.44 4.10 14.17
CA ARG A 86 12.67 3.30 14.21
C ARG A 86 13.75 3.95 15.05
N ALA A 87 14.00 5.23 14.84
CA ALA A 87 14.96 5.98 15.64
C ALA A 87 14.56 6.04 17.12
N ALA A 88 13.31 6.41 17.41
CA ALA A 88 12.81 6.58 18.77
C ALA A 88 12.83 5.28 19.59
N PHE A 89 12.40 4.15 19.02
CA PHE A 89 12.44 2.86 19.72
C PHE A 89 13.87 2.32 19.86
N HIS A 90 14.72 2.52 18.87
CA HIS A 90 16.13 2.13 18.98
C HIS A 90 16.82 2.91 20.11
N GLU A 91 16.64 4.23 20.17
CA GLU A 91 17.19 5.07 21.23
C GLU A 91 16.58 4.74 22.60
N GLY A 92 15.25 4.72 22.72
CA GLY A 92 14.55 4.51 23.98
C GLY A 92 14.83 3.14 24.62
N SER A 93 15.03 2.10 23.81
CA SER A 93 15.37 0.76 24.29
C SER A 93 16.86 0.57 24.60
N GLY A 94 17.68 1.62 24.50
CA GLY A 94 19.14 1.54 24.70
C GLY A 94 19.83 0.71 23.62
N GLY A 95 19.31 0.74 22.40
CA GLY A 95 19.83 0.01 21.24
C GLY A 95 19.35 -1.44 21.09
N GLN A 96 18.46 -1.92 21.96
CA GLN A 96 17.97 -3.31 21.94
C GLN A 96 16.96 -3.58 20.82
N THR A 97 16.06 -2.63 20.54
CA THR A 97 15.21 -2.68 19.35
C THR A 97 16.06 -2.44 18.11
N ALA A 98 15.93 -3.28 17.09
CA ALA A 98 16.68 -3.12 15.85
C ALA A 98 16.40 -1.75 15.19
N ALA A 99 17.45 -1.04 14.78
CA ALA A 99 17.34 0.28 14.15
C ALA A 99 16.53 0.28 12.84
N ASP A 100 16.38 -0.88 12.21
CA ASP A 100 15.64 -1.10 10.97
C ASP A 100 14.48 -2.08 11.15
N PHE A 101 13.88 -2.14 12.36
CA PHE A 101 12.87 -3.14 12.69
C PHE A 101 11.72 -3.22 11.65
N PRO A 102 11.16 -4.43 11.40
CA PRO A 102 10.03 -4.65 10.52
C PRO A 102 8.79 -3.80 10.79
N PHE A 103 8.26 -3.13 9.76
CA PHE A 103 7.07 -2.29 9.86
C PHE A 103 5.97 -2.75 8.89
N GLY A 104 4.90 -3.30 9.44
CA GLY A 104 3.71 -3.72 8.70
C GLY A 104 2.69 -2.59 8.60
N PHE A 105 1.94 -2.52 7.49
CA PHE A 105 0.79 -1.63 7.40
C PHE A 105 -0.33 -2.17 6.54
N VAL A 106 -1.52 -1.61 6.71
CA VAL A 106 -2.69 -1.97 5.90
C VAL A 106 -2.95 -0.87 4.89
N GLN A 107 -2.97 -1.21 3.61
CA GLN A 107 -3.44 -0.32 2.57
C GLN A 107 -4.93 -0.08 2.77
N LEU A 108 -5.38 1.17 2.65
CA LEU A 108 -6.78 1.48 2.92
C LEU A 108 -7.75 0.58 2.14
N SER A 109 -8.78 0.11 2.83
CA SER A 109 -9.95 -0.52 2.20
C SER A 109 -10.80 0.57 1.53
N THR A 110 -12.09 0.34 1.31
CA THR A 110 -13.03 1.23 0.62
C THR A 110 -13.86 2.05 1.59
N PHE A 111 -14.46 3.13 1.11
CA PHE A 111 -15.48 3.89 1.83
C PHE A 111 -16.75 4.08 0.98
N GLN A 112 -16.65 4.70 -0.20
CA GLN A 112 -17.82 5.07 -1.00
C GLN A 112 -17.84 4.40 -2.38
N LYS A 113 -18.95 3.73 -2.71
CA LYS A 113 -19.19 3.18 -4.07
C LYS A 113 -19.16 4.25 -5.15
N ILE A 114 -19.73 5.41 -4.86
CA ILE A 114 -19.73 6.58 -5.74
C ILE A 114 -18.99 7.70 -5.02
N SER A 115 -17.70 7.83 -5.30
CA SER A 115 -16.90 8.96 -4.81
C SER A 115 -16.77 10.04 -5.88
N ARG A 116 -16.80 11.30 -5.47
CA ARG A 116 -16.53 12.46 -6.33
C ARG A 116 -15.06 12.86 -6.39
N ASN A 117 -14.19 12.19 -5.62
CA ASN A 117 -12.76 12.49 -5.58
C ASN A 117 -11.90 11.22 -5.52
N ASN A 118 -10.60 11.40 -5.74
CA ASN A 118 -9.61 10.32 -5.72
C ASN A 118 -8.94 10.15 -4.35
N GLY A 119 -9.54 10.62 -3.25
CA GLY A 119 -8.90 10.66 -1.93
C GLY A 119 -8.39 9.29 -1.45
N PHE A 120 -9.23 8.26 -1.50
CA PHE A 120 -8.85 6.89 -1.14
C PHE A 120 -7.75 6.29 -2.04
N PRO A 121 -7.91 6.23 -3.39
CA PRO A 121 -6.86 5.67 -4.24
C PRO A 121 -5.53 6.46 -4.16
N ASP A 122 -5.59 7.78 -3.99
CA ASP A 122 -4.38 8.60 -3.79
C ASP A 122 -3.66 8.22 -2.48
N ILE A 123 -4.38 8.07 -1.36
CA ILE A 123 -3.77 7.62 -0.11
C ILE A 123 -3.22 6.19 -0.21
N ARG A 124 -3.92 5.26 -0.88
CA ARG A 124 -3.40 3.90 -1.10
C ARG A 124 -2.06 3.90 -1.83
N TRP A 125 -1.89 4.81 -2.78
CA TRP A 125 -0.64 5.02 -3.50
C TRP A 125 0.44 5.66 -2.60
N HIS A 126 0.09 6.75 -1.91
CA HIS A 126 0.97 7.47 -1.01
C HIS A 126 1.45 6.62 0.19
N GLN A 127 0.64 5.66 0.67
CA GLN A 127 1.02 4.68 1.69
C GLN A 127 2.26 3.85 1.30
N THR A 128 2.59 3.79 0.02
CA THR A 128 3.75 3.07 -0.51
C THR A 128 4.90 3.98 -0.93
N ALA A 129 4.88 5.26 -0.54
CA ALA A 129 5.79 6.30 -1.04
C ALA A 129 5.77 6.40 -2.58
N ASP A 130 4.59 6.22 -3.17
CA ASP A 130 4.34 6.29 -4.62
C ASP A 130 5.06 5.20 -5.45
N TYR A 131 5.34 4.04 -4.86
CA TYR A 131 5.88 2.87 -5.57
C TYR A 131 4.81 1.86 -5.98
N GLY A 132 3.68 1.82 -5.27
CA GLY A 132 2.59 0.86 -5.45
C GLY A 132 2.74 -0.47 -4.72
N PHE A 133 3.91 -0.73 -4.12
CA PHE A 133 4.20 -1.97 -3.39
C PHE A 133 5.12 -1.71 -2.20
N ALA A 134 5.14 -2.65 -1.26
CA ALA A 134 6.04 -2.65 -0.10
C ALA A 134 6.51 -4.10 0.17
N PRO A 135 7.80 -4.31 0.51
CA PRO A 135 8.86 -3.31 0.66
C PRO A 135 9.27 -2.69 -0.68
N ASN A 136 9.82 -1.48 -0.62
CA ASN A 136 10.32 -0.73 -1.79
C ASN A 136 11.60 0.04 -1.43
N PRO A 137 12.29 0.68 -2.40
CA PRO A 137 13.56 1.37 -2.14
C PRO A 137 13.50 2.44 -1.05
N ARG A 138 12.36 3.11 -0.85
CA ARG A 138 12.16 4.13 0.19
C ARG A 138 11.80 3.52 1.55
N MET A 139 11.07 2.42 1.55
CA MET A 139 10.48 1.78 2.73
C MET A 139 11.00 0.34 2.87
N LYS A 140 12.28 0.20 3.26
CA LYS A 140 12.91 -1.11 3.53
C LYS A 140 12.34 -1.76 4.79
N ASN A 141 12.44 -3.10 4.86
CA ASN A 141 11.90 -3.92 5.97
C ASN A 141 10.45 -3.56 6.30
N THR A 142 9.62 -3.38 5.27
CA THR A 142 8.19 -3.16 5.42
C THR A 142 7.39 -4.23 4.72
N PHE A 143 6.14 -4.41 5.11
CA PHE A 143 5.19 -5.28 4.44
C PHE A 143 3.79 -4.65 4.49
N MET A 144 2.96 -4.95 3.49
CA MET A 144 1.66 -4.31 3.31
C MET A 144 0.57 -5.35 3.09
N ALA A 145 -0.51 -5.26 3.85
CA ALA A 145 -1.75 -5.95 3.51
C ALA A 145 -2.59 -5.05 2.60
N VAL A 146 -2.79 -5.49 1.35
CA VAL A 146 -3.79 -4.87 0.46
C VAL A 146 -5.18 -5.19 1.03
N ALA A 147 -6.06 -4.20 1.15
CA ALA A 147 -7.42 -4.40 1.68
C ALA A 147 -8.53 -3.77 0.80
N LEU A 148 -8.19 -3.23 -0.37
CA LEU A 148 -9.14 -2.57 -1.29
C LEU A 148 -10.21 -3.50 -1.86
N ASP A 149 -9.99 -4.82 -1.81
CA ASP A 149 -10.91 -5.88 -2.22
C ASP A 149 -11.78 -6.39 -1.05
N LEU A 150 -11.69 -5.77 0.13
CA LEU A 150 -12.48 -6.09 1.32
C LEU A 150 -13.45 -4.95 1.68
N PRO A 151 -14.31 -4.50 0.75
CA PRO A 151 -15.36 -3.54 1.07
C PRO A 151 -16.42 -4.14 2.00
N ASP A 152 -17.15 -3.28 2.71
CA ASP A 152 -18.26 -3.70 3.57
C ASP A 152 -19.35 -2.62 3.64
N GLU A 153 -20.24 -2.58 2.65
CA GLU A 153 -21.28 -1.56 2.57
C GLU A 153 -22.23 -1.61 3.77
N GLY A 154 -22.48 -2.83 4.26
CA GLY A 154 -23.40 -3.11 5.36
C GLY A 154 -22.74 -3.08 6.75
N SER A 155 -21.54 -2.52 6.90
CA SER A 155 -20.92 -2.41 8.22
C SER A 155 -21.78 -1.53 9.13
N PRO A 156 -22.15 -2.00 10.34
CA PRO A 156 -22.94 -1.21 11.30
C PRO A 156 -22.19 0.01 11.83
N TRP A 157 -20.87 0.06 11.60
CA TRP A 157 -20.00 1.18 11.99
C TRP A 157 -19.74 2.14 10.83
N GLY A 158 -20.36 1.92 9.67
CA GLY A 158 -20.11 2.64 8.43
C GLY A 158 -19.12 1.90 7.54
N SER A 159 -19.29 2.02 6.22
CA SER A 159 -18.56 1.24 5.21
C SER A 159 -17.04 1.42 5.23
N ILE A 160 -16.56 2.53 5.81
CA ILE A 160 -15.16 2.81 6.09
C ILE A 160 -14.53 1.84 7.12
N HIS A 161 -15.35 1.12 7.89
CA HIS A 161 -14.94 0.19 8.92
C HIS A 161 -15.34 -1.25 8.53
N PRO A 162 -14.61 -1.90 7.60
CA PRO A 162 -14.95 -3.24 7.16
C PRO A 162 -14.81 -4.25 8.30
N ARG A 163 -15.81 -5.12 8.45
CA ARG A 163 -15.85 -6.14 9.51
C ARG A 163 -14.85 -7.26 9.31
N ASP A 164 -14.51 -7.58 8.06
CA ASP A 164 -13.52 -8.62 7.77
C ASP A 164 -12.10 -8.13 8.11
N LYS A 165 -11.69 -8.41 9.34
CA LYS A 165 -10.31 -8.21 9.80
C LYS A 165 -9.48 -9.49 9.70
N GLN A 166 -10.09 -10.63 9.39
CA GLN A 166 -9.40 -11.92 9.32
C GLN A 166 -8.49 -11.96 8.10
N ASP A 167 -8.99 -11.56 6.93
CA ASP A 167 -8.18 -11.49 5.71
C ASP A 167 -7.08 -10.43 5.80
N VAL A 168 -7.35 -9.29 6.43
CA VAL A 168 -6.34 -8.26 6.72
C VAL A 168 -5.23 -8.84 7.60
N ALA A 169 -5.59 -9.50 8.71
CA ALA A 169 -4.63 -10.11 9.63
C ALA A 169 -3.84 -11.25 8.98
N TYR A 170 -4.48 -12.06 8.15
CA TYR A 170 -3.83 -13.13 7.39
C TYR A 170 -2.74 -12.57 6.46
N ARG A 171 -3.07 -11.55 5.66
CA ARG A 171 -2.13 -10.88 4.75
C ARG A 171 -0.96 -10.22 5.49
N LEU A 172 -1.22 -9.58 6.64
CA LEU A 172 -0.17 -9.06 7.52
C LEU A 172 0.72 -10.18 8.08
N THR A 173 0.14 -11.33 8.43
CA THR A 173 0.88 -12.48 8.97
C THR A 173 1.82 -13.08 7.92
N LEU A 174 1.40 -13.18 6.66
CA LEU A 174 2.27 -13.59 5.55
C LEU A 174 3.47 -12.63 5.44
N GLY A 175 3.21 -11.31 5.48
CA GLY A 175 4.26 -10.30 5.47
C GLY A 175 5.20 -10.39 6.66
N ALA A 176 4.68 -10.61 7.86
CA ALA A 176 5.48 -10.79 9.07
C ALA A 176 6.38 -12.04 8.96
N ARG A 177 5.84 -13.19 8.53
CA ARG A 177 6.61 -14.42 8.32
C ARG A 177 7.78 -14.20 7.34
N ALA A 178 7.50 -13.59 6.20
CA ALA A 178 8.52 -13.36 5.17
C ALA A 178 9.55 -12.28 5.57
N VAL A 179 9.09 -11.13 6.07
CA VAL A 179 9.94 -9.94 6.30
C VAL A 179 10.50 -9.88 7.71
N ALA A 180 9.67 -10.14 8.74
CA ALA A 180 10.09 -10.03 10.14
C ALA A 180 10.79 -11.28 10.66
N TYR A 181 10.40 -12.46 10.18
CA TYR A 181 10.96 -13.75 10.60
C TYR A 181 11.86 -14.39 9.55
N GLY A 182 11.94 -13.84 8.33
CA GLY A 182 12.85 -14.31 7.29
C GLY A 182 12.49 -15.66 6.68
N GLU A 183 11.26 -16.12 6.88
CA GLU A 183 10.78 -17.40 6.34
C GLU A 183 10.80 -17.39 4.80
N LYS A 184 11.38 -18.44 4.22
CA LYS A 184 11.52 -18.55 2.76
C LYS A 184 10.30 -19.23 2.15
N GLY A 185 9.97 -18.87 0.91
CA GLY A 185 8.84 -19.45 0.16
C GLY A 185 7.45 -18.95 0.59
N VAL A 186 7.36 -17.96 1.49
CA VAL A 186 6.10 -17.33 1.86
C VAL A 186 5.80 -16.21 0.86
N SER A 187 4.74 -16.37 0.06
CA SER A 187 4.20 -15.28 -0.76
C SER A 187 3.39 -14.34 0.11
N PHE A 188 3.66 -13.03 0.02
CA PHE A 188 3.00 -12.00 0.83
C PHE A 188 2.69 -10.71 0.06
N GLN A 189 3.05 -10.65 -1.23
CA GLN A 189 2.78 -9.51 -2.10
C GLN A 189 1.81 -9.92 -3.18
N GLY A 190 0.79 -9.10 -3.43
CA GLY A 190 -0.03 -9.23 -4.62
C GLY A 190 0.76 -8.91 -5.89
N PRO A 191 0.28 -9.32 -7.07
CA PRO A 191 0.98 -9.07 -8.33
C PRO A 191 1.15 -7.58 -8.63
N PHE A 192 2.38 -7.14 -8.85
CA PHE A 192 2.70 -5.79 -9.33
C PHE A 192 3.35 -5.88 -10.72
N PRO A 193 2.96 -5.01 -11.68
CA PRO A 193 3.48 -5.12 -13.05
C PRO A 193 4.97 -4.80 -13.13
N THR A 194 5.71 -5.60 -13.91
CA THR A 194 7.14 -5.36 -14.21
C THR A 194 7.35 -4.71 -15.57
N LYS A 195 6.36 -4.82 -16.48
CA LYS A 195 6.42 -4.21 -17.80
C LYS A 195 5.03 -3.82 -18.28
N VAL A 196 4.94 -2.61 -18.82
CA VAL A 196 3.74 -2.11 -19.50
C VAL A 196 4.15 -1.57 -20.87
N LEU A 197 3.52 -2.07 -21.92
CA LEU A 197 3.86 -1.73 -23.30
C LEU A 197 2.60 -1.42 -24.11
N LEU A 198 2.55 -0.22 -24.68
CA LEU A 198 1.55 0.18 -25.67
C LEU A 198 1.97 -0.32 -27.05
N SER A 199 1.09 -1.06 -27.73
CA SER A 199 1.25 -1.52 -29.10
C SER A 199 -0.07 -1.35 -29.86
N GLY A 200 -0.09 -0.45 -30.84
CA GLY A 200 -1.31 -0.07 -31.55
C GLY A 200 -2.39 0.42 -30.58
N LYS A 201 -3.57 -0.22 -30.62
CA LYS A 201 -4.72 0.09 -29.74
C LYS A 201 -4.81 -0.79 -28.49
N THR A 202 -3.70 -1.38 -28.07
CA THR A 202 -3.66 -2.32 -26.94
C THR A 202 -2.49 -2.02 -26.02
N ILE A 203 -2.68 -2.19 -24.72
CA ILE A 203 -1.61 -2.12 -23.73
C ILE A 203 -1.44 -3.51 -23.13
N THR A 204 -0.21 -4.05 -23.20
CA THR A 204 0.16 -5.31 -22.56
C THR A 204 0.83 -5.03 -21.23
N ILE A 205 0.29 -5.62 -20.16
CA ILE A 205 0.76 -5.54 -18.79
C ILE A 205 1.34 -6.91 -18.42
N THR A 206 2.59 -6.96 -18.00
CA THR A 206 3.30 -8.20 -17.64
C THR A 206 3.63 -8.21 -16.16
N TYR A 207 3.45 -9.38 -15.54
CA TYR A 207 3.70 -9.65 -14.14
C TYR A 207 4.89 -10.62 -14.00
N PRO A 208 5.61 -10.60 -12.86
CA PRO A 208 6.78 -11.46 -12.67
C PRO A 208 6.42 -12.94 -12.53
N GLU A 209 5.22 -13.23 -12.02
CA GLU A 209 4.73 -14.57 -11.73
C GLU A 209 3.37 -14.79 -12.41
N ALA A 210 2.88 -16.03 -12.34
CA ALA A 210 1.54 -16.35 -12.79
C ALA A 210 0.49 -15.60 -11.94
N ILE A 211 -0.62 -15.22 -12.58
CA ILE A 211 -1.71 -14.48 -11.95
C ILE A 211 -3.04 -15.20 -12.15
N SER A 212 -3.95 -15.02 -11.20
CA SER A 212 -5.36 -15.31 -11.38
C SER A 212 -6.06 -14.04 -11.83
N VAL A 213 -6.79 -14.11 -12.95
CA VAL A 213 -7.40 -12.92 -13.56
C VAL A 213 -8.82 -13.15 -14.03
N THR A 214 -9.72 -12.26 -13.60
CA THR A 214 -11.10 -12.17 -14.07
C THR A 214 -11.25 -11.02 -15.06
N ARG A 215 -12.09 -11.18 -16.09
CA ARG A 215 -12.33 -10.07 -17.04
C ARG A 215 -13.00 -8.89 -16.33
N SER A 216 -12.53 -7.69 -16.64
CA SER A 216 -13.16 -6.44 -16.20
C SER A 216 -13.15 -5.43 -17.33
N LYS A 217 -14.22 -4.61 -17.38
CA LYS A 217 -14.37 -3.53 -18.35
C LYS A 217 -13.93 -2.17 -17.81
N THR A 218 -13.81 -2.03 -16.49
CA THR A 218 -13.73 -0.71 -15.82
C THR A 218 -12.63 -0.58 -14.77
N ILE A 219 -11.97 -1.67 -14.37
CA ILE A 219 -10.93 -1.63 -13.32
C ILE A 219 -9.66 -0.91 -13.77
N PHE A 220 -9.34 -1.05 -15.07
CA PHE A 220 -8.24 -0.36 -15.71
C PHE A 220 -8.80 0.89 -16.36
N GLU A 221 -8.06 1.97 -16.24
CA GLU A 221 -8.37 3.24 -16.88
C GLU A 221 -7.14 3.76 -17.59
N ILE A 222 -7.36 4.47 -18.69
CA ILE A 222 -6.33 5.17 -19.45
C ILE A 222 -6.70 6.63 -19.56
N CYS A 223 -5.69 7.45 -19.75
CA CYS A 223 -5.84 8.85 -20.09
C CYS A 223 -5.24 9.11 -21.47
N CYS A 224 -5.84 10.06 -22.18
CA CYS A 224 -5.53 10.36 -23.57
C CYS A 224 -4.87 11.72 -23.70
N SER A 225 -3.90 11.85 -24.60
CA SER A 225 -3.27 13.13 -24.90
C SER A 225 -2.87 13.24 -26.37
N LYS A 226 -3.14 14.40 -26.98
CA LYS A 226 -2.73 14.77 -28.34
C LYS A 226 -1.22 14.75 -28.54
N SER A 227 -0.45 15.01 -27.47
CA SER A 227 0.98 15.29 -27.55
C SER A 227 1.84 14.36 -26.68
N LYS A 228 1.35 13.15 -26.38
CA LYS A 228 2.04 12.19 -25.49
C LYS A 228 2.41 12.79 -24.13
N LYS A 229 1.63 13.78 -23.67
CA LYS A 229 1.86 14.43 -22.38
C LYS A 229 1.53 13.44 -21.27
N SER A 230 2.34 13.44 -20.22
CA SER A 230 2.04 12.71 -19.00
C SER A 230 0.69 13.12 -18.41
N CYS A 231 -0.01 12.14 -17.87
CA CYS A 231 -1.27 12.35 -17.19
C CYS A 231 -1.03 12.70 -15.73
N GLY A 232 -1.82 13.65 -15.25
CA GLY A 232 -1.83 14.09 -13.87
C GLY A 232 -3.11 13.69 -13.15
N PRO A 233 -3.25 14.13 -11.90
CA PRO A 233 -4.46 13.90 -11.10
C PRO A 233 -5.76 14.38 -11.79
N ASP A 234 -5.69 15.49 -12.51
CA ASP A 234 -6.84 16.13 -13.17
C ASP A 234 -7.06 15.68 -14.63
N SER A 235 -6.28 14.71 -15.11
CA SER A 235 -6.50 14.15 -16.45
C SER A 235 -7.86 13.44 -16.52
N GLN A 236 -8.48 13.45 -17.71
CA GLN A 236 -9.65 12.62 -17.94
C GLN A 236 -9.21 11.17 -18.11
N TRP A 237 -9.74 10.32 -17.23
CA TRP A 237 -9.50 8.89 -17.23
C TRP A 237 -10.75 8.17 -17.74
N VAL A 238 -10.56 7.30 -18.72
CA VAL A 238 -11.60 6.51 -19.36
C VAL A 238 -11.33 5.02 -19.19
N PRO A 239 -12.36 4.15 -19.17
CA PRO A 239 -12.16 2.71 -19.02
C PRO A 239 -11.25 2.10 -20.09
N ALA A 240 -10.48 1.08 -19.70
CA ALA A 240 -9.65 0.27 -20.59
C ALA A 240 -9.97 -1.22 -20.39
N PRO A 241 -10.93 -1.80 -21.13
CA PRO A 241 -11.38 -3.17 -20.91
C PRO A 241 -10.29 -4.20 -21.13
N ILE A 242 -10.26 -5.23 -20.29
CA ILE A 242 -9.43 -6.41 -20.50
C ILE A 242 -9.94 -7.20 -21.70
N ILE A 243 -9.08 -7.42 -22.69
CA ILE A 243 -9.41 -8.12 -23.95
C ILE A 243 -8.70 -9.48 -24.09
N LYS A 244 -7.55 -9.66 -23.44
CA LYS A 244 -6.79 -10.91 -23.48
C LYS A 244 -6.19 -11.22 -22.12
N LEU A 245 -6.26 -12.49 -21.74
CA LEU A 245 -5.68 -13.05 -20.54
C LEU A 245 -4.55 -13.99 -20.95
N GLY A 246 -3.43 -13.92 -20.25
CA GLY A 246 -2.33 -14.87 -20.32
C GLY A 246 -1.91 -15.27 -18.91
N GLN A 247 -1.02 -16.26 -18.81
CA GLN A 247 -0.59 -16.81 -17.53
C GLN A 247 0.02 -15.76 -16.58
N SER A 248 0.82 -14.83 -17.12
CA SER A 248 1.48 -13.74 -16.38
C SER A 248 1.29 -12.38 -17.07
N SER A 249 0.26 -12.24 -17.90
CA SER A 249 0.04 -11.00 -18.66
C SER A 249 -1.44 -10.70 -18.92
N ILE A 250 -1.76 -9.42 -18.98
CA ILE A 250 -3.09 -8.92 -19.35
C ILE A 250 -2.94 -7.97 -20.54
N GLN A 251 -3.85 -8.05 -21.51
CA GLN A 251 -3.99 -6.99 -22.51
C GLN A 251 -5.29 -6.22 -22.28
N VAL A 252 -5.17 -4.89 -22.27
CA VAL A 252 -6.30 -3.97 -22.21
C VAL A 252 -6.44 -3.21 -23.52
N SER A 253 -7.67 -2.89 -23.88
CA SER A 253 -7.99 -2.11 -25.07
C SER A 253 -7.92 -0.62 -24.79
N THR A 254 -7.41 0.16 -25.75
CA THR A 254 -7.46 1.62 -25.74
C THR A 254 -8.59 2.17 -26.60
N VAL A 255 -9.63 1.38 -26.87
CA VAL A 255 -10.73 1.76 -27.79
C VAL A 255 -11.46 3.04 -27.38
N PHE A 256 -11.52 3.36 -26.09
CA PHE A 256 -12.14 4.59 -25.57
C PHE A 256 -11.21 5.79 -25.62
N CYS A 257 -10.00 5.63 -26.17
CA CYS A 257 -9.06 6.70 -26.42
C CYS A 257 -9.08 7.06 -27.91
N GLU A 258 -9.62 8.23 -28.22
CA GLU A 258 -9.61 8.77 -29.58
C GLU A 258 -8.21 9.27 -30.00
N GLU A 259 -7.37 9.56 -29.01
CA GLU A 259 -6.01 10.07 -29.18
C GLU A 259 -4.95 9.03 -28.79
N ILE A 260 -3.81 9.48 -28.27
CA ILE A 260 -2.72 8.62 -27.83
C ILE A 260 -2.90 8.32 -26.35
N ALA A 261 -3.04 7.03 -26.01
CA ALA A 261 -2.99 6.58 -24.62
C ALA A 261 -1.64 6.99 -24.00
N SER A 262 -1.70 7.79 -22.94
CA SER A 262 -0.51 8.44 -22.36
C SER A 262 -0.26 8.05 -20.91
N GLY A 263 -1.23 7.43 -20.26
CA GLY A 263 -1.08 6.83 -18.94
C GLY A 263 -2.06 5.67 -18.76
N LEU A 264 -1.75 4.83 -17.79
CA LEU A 264 -2.52 3.66 -17.40
C LEU A 264 -2.60 3.63 -15.88
N ARG A 265 -3.78 3.33 -15.35
CA ARG A 265 -3.96 3.04 -13.92
C ARG A 265 -4.87 1.84 -13.70
N TYR A 266 -4.72 1.21 -12.54
CA TYR A 266 -5.47 0.04 -12.10
C TYR A 266 -6.07 0.29 -10.71
N ALA A 267 -7.34 -0.10 -10.53
CA ALA A 267 -8.05 -0.02 -9.27
C ALA A 267 -8.03 1.39 -8.62
N TRP A 268 -7.99 2.44 -9.44
CA TRP A 268 -7.85 3.84 -9.00
C TRP A 268 -9.19 4.49 -8.65
N ARG A 269 -9.96 3.82 -7.79
CA ARG A 269 -11.26 4.27 -7.30
C ARG A 269 -11.36 4.00 -5.81
N ASP A 270 -12.22 4.75 -5.11
CA ASP A 270 -12.52 4.48 -3.71
C ASP A 270 -13.02 3.04 -3.54
N TRP A 271 -13.98 2.62 -4.35
CA TRP A 271 -14.50 1.26 -4.38
C TRP A 271 -14.23 0.59 -5.74
N PRO A 272 -13.06 -0.03 -5.94
CA PRO A 272 -12.66 -0.52 -7.25
C PRO A 272 -13.32 -1.84 -7.66
N CYS A 273 -13.72 -2.68 -6.69
CA CYS A 273 -14.28 -4.01 -6.89
C CYS A 273 -15.17 -4.42 -5.70
N GLU A 274 -15.98 -5.44 -5.88
CA GLU A 274 -16.77 -6.05 -4.79
C GLU A 274 -15.89 -6.97 -3.94
N PHE A 275 -16.46 -7.48 -2.84
CA PHE A 275 -15.79 -8.34 -1.87
C PHE A 275 -15.08 -9.52 -2.53
N LYS A 276 -13.75 -9.57 -2.38
CA LYS A 276 -12.84 -10.53 -3.00
C LYS A 276 -13.02 -10.69 -4.51
N ALA A 277 -13.56 -9.69 -5.20
CA ALA A 277 -13.87 -9.72 -6.62
C ALA A 277 -12.98 -8.79 -7.46
N CYS A 278 -11.79 -8.45 -6.96
CA CYS A 278 -10.85 -7.67 -7.75
C CYS A 278 -10.31 -8.46 -8.96
N PRO A 279 -10.04 -7.83 -10.10
CA PRO A 279 -9.74 -8.60 -11.32
C PRO A 279 -8.39 -9.30 -11.33
N VAL A 280 -7.41 -8.88 -10.51
CA VAL A 280 -6.05 -9.41 -10.55
C VAL A 280 -5.61 -9.86 -9.16
N TYR A 281 -5.30 -11.14 -9.04
CA TYR A 281 -4.75 -11.78 -7.84
C TYR A 281 -3.50 -12.58 -8.17
N SER A 282 -2.75 -12.97 -7.14
CA SER A 282 -1.76 -14.04 -7.20
C SER A 282 -2.36 -15.32 -7.80
N ALA A 283 -1.51 -16.22 -8.30
CA ALA A 283 -1.96 -17.46 -8.96
C ALA A 283 -2.91 -18.32 -8.12
N ASP A 284 -2.73 -18.32 -6.79
CA ASP A 284 -3.58 -19.02 -5.82
C ASP A 284 -4.90 -18.28 -5.50
N GLY A 285 -5.06 -17.02 -5.93
CA GLY A 285 -6.25 -16.21 -5.70
C GLY A 285 -6.28 -15.47 -4.36
N GLU A 286 -5.24 -15.57 -3.53
CA GLU A 286 -5.28 -15.09 -2.14
C GLU A 286 -4.88 -13.61 -2.00
N LEU A 287 -3.91 -13.15 -2.80
CA LEU A 287 -3.30 -11.83 -2.68
C LEU A 287 -3.71 -10.90 -3.84
N PRO A 288 -4.54 -9.88 -3.59
CA PRO A 288 -4.98 -8.94 -4.62
C PRO A 288 -3.83 -8.03 -5.05
N ALA A 289 -3.79 -7.69 -6.34
CA ALA A 289 -2.89 -6.67 -6.85
C ALA A 289 -3.21 -5.30 -6.20
N PRO A 290 -2.20 -4.55 -5.71
CA PRO A 290 -2.40 -3.18 -5.25
C PRO A 290 -2.71 -2.24 -6.42
N PRO A 291 -3.26 -1.03 -6.17
CA PRO A 291 -3.50 -0.06 -7.22
C PRO A 291 -2.17 0.47 -7.76
N PHE A 292 -2.16 0.86 -9.03
CA PHE A 292 -1.02 1.52 -9.62
C PHE A 292 -1.44 2.59 -10.62
N THR A 293 -0.54 3.53 -10.88
CA THR A 293 -0.65 4.52 -11.95
C THR A 293 0.72 4.73 -12.59
N LEU A 294 0.77 4.93 -13.90
CA LEU A 294 2.01 5.16 -14.63
C LEU A 294 1.77 5.96 -15.91
N ASN A 295 2.79 6.70 -16.32
CA ASN A 295 2.85 7.35 -17.62
C ASN A 295 3.49 6.41 -18.66
N LEU A 296 2.84 6.27 -19.81
CA LEU A 296 3.31 5.39 -20.91
C LEU A 296 4.44 6.02 -21.73
N TRP A 297 4.65 7.33 -21.55
CA TRP A 297 5.70 8.09 -22.23
C TRP A 297 6.60 8.77 -21.19
N PRO A 298 7.92 8.87 -21.44
CA PRO A 298 8.83 9.52 -20.52
C PRO A 298 8.48 11.00 -20.33
N TRP A 299 8.50 11.48 -19.08
CA TRP A 299 8.60 12.90 -18.76
C TRP A 299 10.08 13.31 -18.89
N ASN A 300 10.39 14.42 -19.56
CA ASN A 300 11.76 14.97 -19.69
C ASN A 300 12.34 15.55 -18.37
N GLY A 301 12.09 14.93 -17.20
CA GLY A 301 12.35 15.58 -15.90
C GLY A 301 11.80 14.90 -14.63
N GLY A 302 11.45 13.61 -14.64
CA GLY A 302 10.99 12.88 -13.45
C GLY A 302 11.53 11.44 -13.39
N PRO A 303 11.52 10.77 -12.22
CA PRO A 303 12.25 9.53 -12.00
C PRO A 303 11.83 8.44 -13.00
N LYS A 304 12.83 7.71 -13.49
CA LYS A 304 12.71 6.73 -14.57
C LYS A 304 11.59 5.73 -14.27
N ASN A 305 10.65 5.63 -15.20
CA ASN A 305 9.68 4.54 -15.34
C ASN A 305 10.33 3.19 -14.99
N ILE A 306 9.54 2.27 -14.42
CA ILE A 306 9.86 0.84 -14.25
C ILE A 306 10.68 0.38 -15.46
N SER A 307 12.00 0.37 -15.30
CA SER A 307 12.90 0.24 -16.44
C SER A 307 13.08 -1.23 -16.71
N ALA A 308 12.76 -1.62 -17.93
CA ALA A 308 13.20 -2.84 -18.57
C ALA A 308 14.69 -3.10 -18.30
N LYS A 309 14.98 -3.97 -17.33
CA LYS A 309 16.23 -4.72 -17.26
C LYS A 309 15.91 -6.14 -16.83
N GLY A 310 15.72 -7.00 -17.83
CA GLY A 310 15.88 -8.43 -17.64
C GLY A 310 17.33 -8.71 -17.30
N SER A 311 17.58 -9.15 -16.07
CA SER A 311 18.85 -9.80 -15.73
C SER A 311 18.69 -11.27 -16.04
N SER A 312 19.01 -11.66 -17.27
CA SER A 312 19.33 -13.04 -17.61
C SER A 312 20.70 -13.36 -17.01
N ARG A 313 20.74 -14.04 -15.88
CA ARG A 313 21.91 -14.85 -15.52
C ARG A 313 21.85 -16.14 -16.33
N GLN A 314 22.39 -16.10 -17.54
CA GLN A 314 22.86 -17.31 -18.21
C GLN A 314 24.09 -17.80 -17.44
N GLY A 315 24.03 -19.06 -17.01
CA GLY A 315 25.19 -19.77 -16.51
C GLY A 315 26.20 -19.95 -17.64
N SER A 316 27.45 -19.62 -17.37
CA SER A 316 28.58 -20.13 -18.14
C SER A 316 29.12 -21.36 -17.41
N ASN A 317 28.76 -22.54 -17.94
CA ASN A 317 29.64 -23.70 -17.84
C ASN A 317 30.90 -23.39 -18.65
N SER A 318 32.05 -23.58 -18.05
CA SER A 318 33.28 -23.87 -18.77
C SER A 318 34.02 -24.97 -18.01
N SER A 319 34.31 -25.99 -18.80
CA SER A 319 35.15 -27.19 -18.62
C SER A 319 36.27 -27.11 -17.60
#